data_AF-A0A1A8E2Z6-F1
#
_entry.id   AF-A0A1A8E2Z6-F1
#
_cell.length_a   1.000
_cell.length_b   1.000
_cell.length_c   1.000
_cell.angle_alpha   90.00
_cell.angle_beta   90.00
_cell.angle_gamma   90.00
#
_symmetry.space_group_name_H-M   'P 1'
#
loop_
_entity.id
_entity.type
_entity.pdbx_description
1 polymer ?
#
loop_
_entity_poly.entity_id
_entity_poly.type
_entity_poly.pdbx_seq_one_letter_code
_entity_poly.pdbx_strand_id
1 'polypeptide(L)'
;MQHTTCTEDRIQHVLDRCLDGLRRSPMAAHSWNVLMCSAGQSMNRWSLEELVKRDPENFLILMQQIIRKTKEVQEQCQYELVVPLAVMFTSTLLQTPYCPQSSEILEDAIEVFYTFLTWPEPYCGVCKELLSTLQLEIKAPGISFQRLVREEQGLNIPKLSPKTMTVLLMNPGEVPADFLSVAEQLSHIQHSQKDTYITLIKHAFQSTFGTKYPLQSIHKVLQLKNENEVEKIFSSVSEILEAAAAMSDPINARSHVVQNLEGLRDGLKIPSSNGRKSDGMLQTLPLPTAKSYMFHWEKDNFDV
;
A
#
# COMPACT_ATOMS: atom_id res chain seq x y z
N MET A 1 7.38 -20.27 26.43
CA MET A 1 6.12 -19.56 26.75
C MET A 1 5.88 -18.55 25.64
N GLN A 2 4.89 -18.81 24.78
CA GLN A 2 4.56 -18.01 23.61
C GLN A 2 3.83 -16.72 24.05
N HIS A 3 4.42 -15.55 23.77
CA HIS A 3 3.86 -14.24 24.12
C HIS A 3 3.06 -13.60 22.96
N THR A 4 2.34 -14.39 22.15
CA THR A 4 1.67 -13.87 20.94
C THR A 4 0.15 -13.72 21.02
N THR A 5 -0.51 -14.05 22.14
CA THR A 5 -1.97 -14.29 22.12
C THR A 5 -2.88 -13.06 22.08
N CYS A 6 -2.52 -11.89 22.63
CA CYS A 6 -3.49 -10.78 22.73
C CYS A 6 -3.58 -9.88 21.48
N THR A 7 -2.45 -9.56 20.83
CA THR A 7 -2.47 -8.68 19.65
C THR A 7 -3.01 -9.39 18.42
N GLU A 8 -2.62 -10.66 18.22
CA GLU A 8 -3.14 -11.50 17.13
C GLU A 8 -4.66 -11.64 17.23
N ASP A 9 -5.19 -11.99 18.41
CA ASP A 9 -6.63 -12.11 18.66
C ASP A 9 -7.38 -10.79 18.41
N ARG A 10 -6.78 -9.66 18.78
CA ARG A 10 -7.37 -8.32 18.54
C ARG A 10 -7.42 -7.99 17.05
N ILE A 11 -6.35 -8.26 16.32
CA ILE A 11 -6.30 -8.05 14.86
C ILE A 11 -7.33 -8.96 14.19
N GLN A 12 -7.38 -10.24 14.57
CA GLN A 12 -8.34 -11.21 14.05
C GLN A 12 -9.79 -10.76 14.32
N HIS A 13 -10.10 -10.34 15.55
CA HIS A 13 -11.44 -9.86 15.90
C HIS A 13 -11.87 -8.66 15.05
N VAL A 14 -10.97 -7.69 14.84
CA VAL A 14 -11.28 -6.51 14.03
C VAL A 14 -11.38 -6.87 12.54
N LEU A 15 -10.57 -7.81 12.06
CA LEU A 15 -10.68 -8.37 10.71
C LEU A 15 -12.04 -9.02 10.48
N ASP A 16 -12.50 -9.90 11.39
CA ASP A 16 -13.80 -10.54 11.28
C ASP A 16 -14.93 -9.49 11.27
N ARG A 17 -14.86 -8.46 12.11
CA ARG A 17 -15.82 -7.34 12.07
C ARG A 17 -15.83 -6.57 10.75
N CYS A 18 -14.71 -6.49 10.04
CA CYS A 18 -14.69 -5.89 8.71
C CYS A 18 -15.47 -6.74 7.69
N LEU A 19 -15.46 -8.06 7.86
CA LEU A 19 -16.05 -9.03 6.93
C LEU A 19 -17.51 -9.38 7.25
N ASP A 20 -17.92 -9.37 8.52
CA ASP A 20 -19.24 -9.82 8.99
C ASP A 20 -20.40 -9.14 8.26
N GLY A 21 -20.28 -7.84 7.98
CA GLY A 21 -21.34 -7.09 7.31
C GLY A 21 -21.42 -7.29 5.79
N LEU A 22 -20.43 -7.96 5.18
CA LEU A 22 -20.36 -8.20 3.74
C LEU A 22 -21.06 -9.50 3.33
N ARG A 23 -21.30 -10.42 4.28
CA ARG A 23 -21.98 -11.71 4.09
C ARG A 23 -23.49 -11.62 3.82
N ARG A 24 -24.01 -10.48 3.33
CA ARG A 24 -25.46 -10.24 3.34
C ARG A 24 -26.24 -11.20 2.43
N SER A 25 -27.17 -11.89 3.08
CA SER A 25 -28.25 -12.69 2.50
C SER A 25 -29.17 -11.85 1.58
N PRO A 26 -29.71 -12.42 0.49
CA PRO A 26 -30.57 -11.75 -0.50
C PRO A 26 -31.82 -11.05 0.05
N MET A 27 -32.19 -11.28 1.31
CA MET A 27 -33.43 -10.76 1.91
C MET A 27 -33.31 -9.42 2.65
N ALA A 28 -32.10 -8.85 2.81
CA ALA A 28 -31.91 -7.61 3.58
C ALA A 28 -32.12 -6.33 2.73
N ALA A 29 -33.28 -6.20 2.10
CA ALA A 29 -33.66 -5.04 1.30
C ALA A 29 -34.38 -3.98 2.15
N HIS A 30 -33.65 -3.14 2.91
CA HIS A 30 -34.14 -1.85 3.43
C HIS A 30 -33.02 -0.82 3.29
N SER A 31 -33.21 0.21 2.44
CA SER A 31 -32.14 1.13 2.00
C SER A 31 -31.47 1.91 3.14
N TRP A 32 -32.16 2.16 4.25
CA TRP A 32 -31.59 2.84 5.42
C TRP A 32 -30.58 1.98 6.19
N ASN A 33 -30.72 0.65 6.15
CA ASN A 33 -29.75 -0.28 6.74
C ASN A 33 -28.49 -0.44 5.90
N VAL A 34 -28.45 0.08 4.67
CA VAL A 34 -27.26 0.03 3.81
C VAL A 34 -26.28 1.14 4.19
N LEU A 35 -26.78 2.37 4.39
CA LEU A 35 -25.95 3.55 4.70
C LEU A 35 -25.37 3.52 6.13
N MET A 36 -26.12 3.00 7.10
CA MET A 36 -25.62 2.77 8.47
C MET A 36 -24.62 1.60 8.54
N CYS A 37 -24.81 0.55 7.72
CA CYS A 37 -23.85 -0.55 7.67
C CYS A 37 -22.58 -0.22 6.90
N SER A 38 -22.64 0.63 5.87
CA SER A 38 -21.42 1.12 5.20
C SER A 38 -20.58 2.00 6.13
N ALA A 39 -21.20 2.90 6.92
CA ALA A 39 -20.47 3.68 7.92
C ALA A 39 -19.82 2.79 8.99
N GLY A 40 -20.54 1.78 9.49
CA GLY A 40 -19.98 0.80 10.43
C GLY A 40 -18.81 -0.02 9.86
N GLN A 41 -18.90 -0.41 8.58
CA GLN A 41 -17.82 -1.13 7.89
C GLN A 41 -16.59 -0.24 7.65
N SER A 42 -16.78 1.00 7.22
CA SER A 42 -15.70 1.98 7.08
C SER A 42 -15.00 2.24 8.42
N MET A 43 -15.77 2.35 9.51
CA MET A 43 -15.21 2.50 10.86
C MET A 43 -14.42 1.26 11.32
N ASN A 44 -14.88 0.05 11.00
CA ASN A 44 -14.14 -1.18 11.30
C ASN A 44 -12.82 -1.22 10.50
N ARG A 45 -12.86 -0.89 9.20
CA ARG A 45 -11.67 -0.85 8.34
C ARG A 45 -10.67 0.22 8.78
N TRP A 46 -11.15 1.39 9.21
CA TRP A 46 -10.31 2.44 9.80
C TRP A 46 -9.70 1.97 11.12
N SER A 47 -10.49 1.35 12.00
CA SER A 47 -10.01 0.84 13.28
C SER A 47 -8.93 -0.25 13.11
N LEU A 48 -9.06 -1.10 12.10
CA LEU A 48 -8.04 -2.09 11.74
C LEU A 48 -6.74 -1.39 11.34
N GLU A 49 -6.84 -0.36 10.50
CA GLU A 49 -5.68 0.41 10.03
C GLU A 49 -4.96 1.11 11.19
N GLU A 50 -5.71 1.77 12.07
CA GLU A 50 -5.16 2.42 13.26
C GLU A 50 -4.56 1.44 14.27
N LEU A 51 -5.09 0.22 14.34
CA LEU A 51 -4.51 -0.84 15.16
C LEU A 51 -3.16 -1.28 14.59
N VAL A 52 -3.11 -1.49 13.27
CA VAL A 52 -1.91 -2.00 12.58
C VAL A 52 -0.81 -0.94 12.51
N LYS A 53 -1.14 0.33 12.24
CA LYS A 53 -0.15 1.42 12.14
C LYS A 53 0.67 1.66 13.41
N ARG A 54 0.16 1.24 14.58
CA ARG A 54 0.84 1.41 15.89
C ARG A 54 2.14 0.64 16.00
N ASP A 55 2.22 -0.51 15.34
CA ASP A 55 3.41 -1.36 15.35
C ASP A 55 3.62 -1.96 13.96
N PRO A 56 4.76 -1.66 13.29
CA PRO A 56 5.12 -2.24 12.00
C PRO A 56 4.97 -3.77 11.90
N GLU A 57 5.16 -4.51 12.99
CA GLU A 57 5.02 -5.97 12.98
C GLU A 57 3.55 -6.41 12.80
N ASN A 58 2.59 -5.57 13.19
CA ASN A 58 1.16 -5.87 13.06
C ASN A 58 0.73 -6.03 11.60
N PHE A 59 1.46 -5.44 10.64
CA PHE A 59 1.16 -5.62 9.22
C PHE A 59 1.40 -7.07 8.78
N LEU A 60 2.47 -7.70 9.28
CA LEU A 60 2.76 -9.11 8.99
C LEU A 60 1.70 -10.01 9.62
N ILE A 61 1.31 -9.74 10.86
CA ILE A 61 0.24 -10.46 11.56
C ILE A 61 -1.07 -10.36 10.78
N LEU A 62 -1.45 -9.15 10.34
CA LEU A 62 -2.67 -8.96 9.55
C LEU A 62 -2.62 -9.71 8.22
N MET A 63 -1.50 -9.67 7.48
CA MET A 63 -1.37 -10.45 6.23
C MET A 63 -1.55 -11.94 6.48
N GLN A 64 -0.95 -12.49 7.54
CA GLN A 64 -1.12 -13.90 7.93
C GLN A 64 -2.58 -14.24 8.28
N GLN A 65 -3.28 -13.36 9.01
CA GLN A 65 -4.71 -13.57 9.30
C GLN A 65 -5.56 -13.50 8.04
N ILE A 66 -5.27 -12.59 7.11
CA ILE A 66 -5.97 -12.51 5.83
C ILE A 66 -5.74 -13.80 5.02
N ILE A 67 -4.52 -14.34 4.97
CA ILE A 67 -4.22 -15.62 4.30
C ILE A 67 -5.03 -16.75 4.94
N ARG A 68 -5.01 -16.87 6.27
CA ARG A 68 -5.78 -17.89 7.01
C ARG A 68 -7.27 -17.78 6.71
N LYS A 69 -7.82 -16.56 6.75
CA LYS A 69 -9.23 -16.30 6.44
C LYS A 69 -9.58 -16.62 4.99
N THR A 70 -8.66 -16.36 4.07
CA THR A 70 -8.85 -16.65 2.64
C THR A 70 -8.90 -18.16 2.38
N LYS A 71 -8.09 -18.95 3.10
CA LYS A 71 -8.19 -20.44 3.07
C LYS A 71 -9.57 -20.91 3.54
N GLU A 72 -10.07 -20.38 4.66
CA GLU A 72 -11.44 -20.70 5.14
C GLU A 72 -12.51 -20.34 4.11
N VAL A 73 -12.38 -19.18 3.45
CA VAL A 73 -13.30 -18.71 2.41
C VAL A 73 -13.29 -19.62 1.19
N GLN A 74 -12.12 -20.13 0.79
CA GLN A 74 -11.99 -21.10 -0.28
C GLN A 74 -12.73 -22.40 0.07
N GLU A 75 -12.49 -22.95 1.26
CA GLU A 75 -13.11 -24.20 1.74
C GLU A 75 -14.64 -24.08 1.85
N GLN A 76 -15.13 -22.92 2.30
CA GLN A 76 -16.55 -22.66 2.51
C GLN A 76 -17.26 -22.08 1.28
N CYS A 77 -16.54 -21.86 0.17
CA CYS A 77 -17.07 -21.25 -1.06
C CYS A 77 -17.76 -19.89 -0.84
N GLN A 78 -17.18 -19.02 0.00
CA GLN A 78 -17.72 -17.69 0.33
C GLN A 78 -17.30 -16.62 -0.69
N TYR A 79 -17.89 -16.69 -1.88
CA TYR A 79 -17.64 -15.79 -3.01
C TYR A 79 -17.60 -14.30 -2.63
N GLU A 80 -18.52 -13.86 -1.79
CA GLU A 80 -18.67 -12.47 -1.39
C GLU A 80 -17.47 -11.90 -0.63
N LEU A 81 -16.60 -12.75 -0.07
CA LEU A 81 -15.44 -12.32 0.71
C LEU A 81 -14.13 -12.31 -0.06
N VAL A 82 -14.06 -12.93 -1.24
CA VAL A 82 -12.81 -13.07 -2.01
C VAL A 82 -12.25 -11.69 -2.41
N VAL A 83 -13.09 -10.84 -3.03
CA VAL A 83 -12.66 -9.50 -3.46
C VAL A 83 -12.28 -8.63 -2.25
N PRO A 84 -13.09 -8.52 -1.18
CA PRO A 84 -12.68 -7.81 0.03
C PRO A 84 -11.35 -8.27 0.62
N LEU A 85 -11.11 -9.58 0.71
CA LEU A 85 -9.86 -10.13 1.24
C LEU A 85 -8.66 -9.80 0.35
N ALA A 86 -8.80 -9.91 -0.97
CA ALA A 86 -7.75 -9.53 -1.91
C ALA A 86 -7.41 -8.04 -1.84
N VAL A 87 -8.42 -7.16 -1.76
CA VAL A 87 -8.23 -5.71 -1.60
C VAL A 87 -7.58 -5.38 -0.25
N MET A 88 -8.04 -6.00 0.84
CA MET A 88 -7.42 -5.82 2.16
C MET A 88 -5.97 -6.28 2.17
N PHE A 89 -5.66 -7.44 1.57
CA PHE A 89 -4.29 -7.94 1.45
C PHE A 89 -3.42 -6.94 0.70
N THR A 90 -3.87 -6.49 -0.49
CA THR A 90 -3.17 -5.48 -1.31
C THR A 90 -2.90 -4.22 -0.51
N SER A 91 -3.91 -3.66 0.17
CA SER A 91 -3.78 -2.44 0.97
C SER A 91 -2.86 -2.59 2.19
N THR A 92 -2.78 -3.80 2.76
CA THR A 92 -1.90 -4.13 3.89
C THR A 92 -0.47 -4.29 3.41
N LEU A 93 -0.25 -5.04 2.33
CA LEU A 93 1.05 -5.22 1.69
C LEU A 93 1.66 -3.89 1.29
N LEU A 94 0.87 -3.04 0.64
CA LEU A 94 1.27 -1.70 0.19
C LEU A 94 1.83 -0.83 1.33
N GLN A 95 1.26 -0.95 2.53
CA GLN A 95 1.67 -0.17 3.70
C GLN A 95 2.66 -0.92 4.61
N THR A 96 3.02 -2.17 4.29
CA THR A 96 3.90 -2.99 5.11
C THR A 96 5.32 -2.42 5.07
N PRO A 97 5.88 -1.98 6.22
CA PRO A 97 7.18 -1.30 6.24
C PRO A 97 8.35 -2.15 5.74
N TYR A 98 8.31 -3.45 6.02
CA TYR A 98 9.33 -4.42 5.65
C TYR A 98 8.75 -5.84 5.74
N CYS A 99 8.95 -6.66 4.71
CA CYS A 99 8.58 -8.07 4.70
C CYS A 99 9.86 -8.93 4.67
N PRO A 100 10.20 -9.64 5.77
CA PRO A 100 11.38 -10.49 5.82
C PRO A 100 11.29 -11.65 4.81
N GLN A 101 12.39 -11.96 4.12
CA GLN A 101 12.46 -13.10 3.20
C GLN A 101 12.18 -14.44 3.89
N SER A 102 12.57 -14.58 5.15
CA SER A 102 12.37 -15.81 5.93
C SER A 102 10.93 -16.06 6.37
N SER A 103 10.00 -15.14 6.08
CA SER A 103 8.63 -15.22 6.57
C SER A 103 7.71 -16.06 5.69
N GLU A 104 8.08 -16.31 4.42
CA GLU A 104 7.30 -17.04 3.41
C GLU A 104 5.86 -16.51 3.18
N ILE A 105 5.51 -15.35 3.77
CA ILE A 105 4.15 -14.79 3.75
C ILE A 105 3.67 -14.50 2.33
N LEU A 106 4.54 -14.01 1.45
CA LEU A 106 4.17 -13.66 0.07
C LEU A 106 4.00 -14.93 -0.79
N GLU A 107 4.83 -15.94 -0.57
CA GLU A 107 4.74 -17.25 -1.20
C GLU A 107 3.45 -17.97 -0.77
N ASP A 108 3.13 -17.96 0.53
CA ASP A 108 1.87 -18.48 1.08
C ASP A 108 0.66 -17.76 0.49
N ALA A 109 0.72 -16.42 0.36
CA ALA A 109 -0.33 -15.64 -0.26
C ALA A 109 -0.50 -16.03 -1.74
N ILE A 110 0.60 -16.21 -2.49
CA ILE A 110 0.54 -16.67 -3.88
C ILE A 110 -0.18 -18.01 -3.96
N GLU A 111 0.20 -18.99 -3.14
CA GLU A 111 -0.42 -20.32 -3.16
C GLU A 111 -1.93 -20.23 -2.93
N VAL A 112 -2.37 -19.48 -1.92
CA VAL A 112 -3.78 -19.34 -1.58
C VAL A 112 -4.56 -18.60 -2.66
N PHE A 113 -4.09 -17.43 -3.09
CA PHE A 113 -4.81 -16.61 -4.07
C PHE A 113 -4.82 -17.25 -5.48
N TYR A 114 -3.84 -18.11 -5.80
CA TYR A 114 -3.81 -18.86 -7.05
C TYR A 114 -5.02 -19.79 -7.21
N THR A 115 -5.54 -20.35 -6.12
CA THR A 115 -6.70 -21.26 -6.15
C THR A 115 -7.96 -20.62 -6.75
N PHE A 116 -8.10 -19.30 -6.60
CA PHE A 116 -9.25 -18.53 -7.10
C PHE A 116 -9.16 -18.20 -8.60
N LEU A 117 -8.05 -18.50 -9.28
CA LEU A 117 -7.96 -18.28 -10.74
C LEU A 117 -8.94 -19.15 -11.54
N THR A 118 -9.47 -20.22 -10.92
CA THR A 118 -10.48 -21.09 -11.52
C THR A 118 -11.92 -20.62 -11.28
N TRP A 119 -12.10 -19.58 -10.46
CA TRP A 119 -13.42 -19.03 -10.12
C TRP A 119 -13.91 -18.05 -11.21
N PRO A 120 -15.22 -17.77 -11.30
CA PRO A 120 -15.74 -16.82 -12.28
C PRO A 120 -15.28 -15.39 -12.00
N GLU A 121 -15.48 -14.50 -12.97
CA GLU A 121 -15.32 -13.06 -12.75
C GLU A 121 -16.35 -12.55 -11.71
N PRO A 122 -16.00 -11.56 -10.86
CA PRO A 122 -14.75 -10.78 -10.86
C PRO A 122 -13.60 -11.42 -10.06
N TYR A 123 -13.80 -12.60 -9.47
CA TYR A 123 -12.89 -13.17 -8.46
C TYR A 123 -11.52 -13.51 -9.04
N CYS A 124 -11.49 -14.21 -10.18
CA CYS A 124 -10.24 -14.58 -10.84
C CYS A 124 -9.49 -13.35 -11.36
N GLY A 125 -10.19 -12.33 -11.88
CA GLY A 125 -9.59 -11.07 -12.32
C GLY A 125 -8.85 -10.35 -11.18
N VAL A 126 -9.53 -10.12 -10.06
CA VAL A 126 -8.93 -9.46 -8.88
C VAL A 126 -7.77 -10.28 -8.31
N CYS A 127 -7.91 -11.61 -8.20
CA CYS A 127 -6.82 -12.46 -7.71
C CYS A 127 -5.63 -12.48 -8.68
N LYS A 128 -5.85 -12.42 -9.99
CA LYS A 128 -4.78 -12.32 -10.99
C LYS A 128 -3.98 -11.02 -10.85
N GLU A 129 -4.65 -9.89 -10.62
CA GLU A 129 -3.98 -8.61 -10.36
C GLU A 129 -3.15 -8.64 -9.07
N LEU A 130 -3.72 -9.21 -7.99
CA LEU A 130 -2.99 -9.40 -6.73
C LEU A 130 -1.77 -10.32 -6.92
N LEU A 131 -1.91 -11.44 -7.62
CA LEU A 131 -0.78 -12.34 -7.90
C LEU A 131 0.33 -11.65 -8.70
N SER A 132 -0.02 -10.81 -9.68
CA SER A 132 0.95 -9.99 -10.39
C SER A 132 1.67 -9.01 -9.44
N THR A 133 0.94 -8.41 -8.50
CA THR A 133 1.49 -7.50 -7.49
C THR A 133 2.45 -8.24 -6.55
N LEU A 134 2.08 -9.43 -6.06
CA LEU A 134 2.91 -10.27 -5.20
C LEU A 134 4.23 -10.65 -5.89
N GLN A 135 4.17 -11.05 -7.16
CA GLN A 135 5.36 -11.37 -7.94
C GLN A 135 6.32 -10.18 -8.08
N LEU A 136 5.78 -8.97 -8.23
CA LEU A 136 6.58 -7.75 -8.30
C LEU A 136 7.21 -7.40 -6.94
N GLU A 137 6.46 -7.55 -5.84
CA GLU A 137 6.97 -7.28 -4.48
C GLU A 137 8.07 -8.26 -4.05
N ILE A 138 8.00 -9.52 -4.49
CA ILE A 138 9.09 -10.49 -4.26
C ILE A 138 10.37 -10.05 -4.97
N LYS A 139 10.26 -9.57 -6.22
CA LYS A 139 11.38 -9.09 -7.04
C LYS A 139 11.96 -7.77 -6.54
N ALA A 140 11.10 -6.81 -6.24
CA ALA A 140 11.45 -5.43 -5.92
C ALA A 140 10.61 -4.93 -4.73
N PRO A 141 11.05 -5.17 -3.47
CA PRO A 141 10.29 -4.81 -2.29
C PRO A 141 9.95 -3.32 -2.23
N GLY A 142 8.67 -3.00 -2.05
CA GLY A 142 8.14 -1.64 -1.98
C GLY A 142 7.91 -0.96 -3.35
N ILE A 143 7.99 -1.70 -4.45
CA ILE A 143 7.73 -1.15 -5.79
C ILE A 143 6.27 -0.70 -5.94
N SER A 144 5.31 -1.39 -5.34
CA SER A 144 3.88 -1.04 -5.45
C SER A 144 3.61 0.30 -4.77
N PHE A 145 4.19 0.52 -3.59
CA PHE A 145 4.13 1.81 -2.90
C PHE A 145 4.75 2.91 -3.76
N GLN A 146 5.93 2.65 -4.32
CA GLN A 146 6.60 3.64 -5.15
C GLN A 146 5.77 4.03 -6.37
N ARG A 147 5.26 3.05 -7.13
CA ARG A 147 4.46 3.29 -8.33
C ARG A 147 3.17 4.06 -8.01
N LEU A 148 2.45 3.65 -6.97
CA LEU A 148 1.22 4.33 -6.56
C LEU A 148 1.48 5.80 -6.21
N VAL A 149 2.41 6.06 -5.29
CA VAL A 149 2.71 7.43 -4.85
C VAL A 149 3.25 8.27 -6.01
N ARG A 150 4.07 7.69 -6.89
CA ARG A 150 4.58 8.38 -8.08
C ARG A 150 3.45 8.82 -9.00
N GLU A 151 2.49 7.93 -9.27
CA GLU A 151 1.32 8.21 -10.11
C GLU A 151 0.40 9.26 -9.47
N GLU A 152 0.02 9.06 -8.21
CA GLU A 152 -0.90 9.96 -7.49
C GLU A 152 -0.31 11.35 -7.25
N GLN A 153 1.01 11.48 -7.11
CA GLN A 153 1.67 12.77 -6.92
C GLN A 153 2.12 13.41 -8.25
N GLY A 154 1.92 12.73 -9.38
CA GLY A 154 2.29 13.23 -10.70
C GLY A 154 3.81 13.39 -10.90
N LEU A 155 4.61 12.54 -10.25
CA LEU A 155 6.07 12.54 -10.36
C LEU A 155 6.46 11.85 -11.67
N ASN A 156 6.65 12.64 -12.74
CA ASN A 156 6.97 12.08 -14.06
C ASN A 156 8.42 11.60 -14.11
N ILE A 157 8.61 10.31 -14.38
CA ILE A 157 9.89 9.78 -14.87
C ILE A 157 9.70 9.54 -16.37
N PRO A 158 10.49 10.17 -17.27
CA PRO A 158 10.25 10.17 -18.72
C PRO A 158 10.13 8.78 -19.39
N LYS A 159 10.51 7.70 -18.70
CA LYS A 159 10.56 6.32 -19.22
C LYS A 159 9.42 5.41 -18.72
N LEU A 160 8.54 5.89 -17.84
CA LEU A 160 7.54 5.07 -17.14
C LEU A 160 6.15 5.73 -17.26
N SER A 161 5.21 5.13 -17.98
CA SER A 161 3.80 5.58 -17.96
C SER A 161 2.82 4.45 -18.24
N PRO A 162 1.86 4.25 -17.33
CA PRO A 162 0.47 4.60 -17.64
C PRO A 162 -0.08 5.62 -16.65
N LYS A 163 -1.02 6.46 -17.10
CA LYS A 163 -1.76 7.41 -16.25
C LYS A 163 -3.20 6.92 -16.12
N THR A 164 -3.52 6.25 -15.03
CA THR A 164 -4.92 6.03 -14.65
C THR A 164 -5.37 7.24 -13.84
N MET A 165 -6.36 7.98 -14.35
CA MET A 165 -6.98 9.08 -13.64
C MET A 165 -8.40 8.68 -13.27
N THR A 166 -8.69 8.64 -11.98
CA THR A 166 -10.05 8.44 -11.50
C THR A 166 -10.77 9.78 -11.51
N VAL A 167 -11.87 9.86 -12.26
CA VAL A 167 -12.73 11.05 -12.33
C VAL A 167 -14.06 10.73 -11.68
N LEU A 168 -14.44 11.50 -10.67
CA LEU A 168 -15.74 11.40 -10.02
C LEU A 168 -16.61 12.58 -10.48
N LEU A 169 -17.66 12.28 -11.24
CA LEU A 169 -18.66 13.27 -11.65
C LEU A 169 -19.76 13.33 -10.59
N MET A 170 -19.95 14.49 -9.99
CA MET A 170 -20.87 14.68 -8.87
C MET A 170 -21.83 15.84 -9.14
N ASN A 171 -23.10 15.64 -8.81
CA ASN A 171 -24.07 16.72 -8.72
C ASN A 171 -23.94 17.39 -7.34
N PRO A 172 -23.53 18.67 -7.24
CA PRO A 172 -23.36 19.33 -5.94
C PRO A 172 -24.67 19.40 -5.13
N GLY A 173 -25.84 19.31 -5.77
CA GLY A 173 -27.13 19.25 -5.07
C GLY A 173 -27.44 17.90 -4.42
N GLU A 174 -26.69 16.84 -4.75
CA GLU A 174 -26.89 15.47 -4.23
C GLU A 174 -25.82 15.05 -3.21
N VAL A 175 -24.80 15.88 -3.03
CA VAL A 175 -23.64 15.59 -2.16
C VAL A 175 -23.72 16.42 -0.89
N PRO A 176 -23.50 15.84 0.31
CA PRO A 176 -23.45 16.61 1.55
C PRO A 176 -22.43 17.74 1.51
N ALA A 177 -22.78 18.90 2.07
CA ALA A 177 -21.90 20.07 2.11
C ALA A 177 -20.54 19.78 2.78
N ASP A 178 -20.54 18.96 3.83
CA ASP A 178 -19.31 18.57 4.54
C ASP A 178 -18.36 17.78 3.63
N PHE A 179 -18.89 16.91 2.76
CA PHE A 179 -18.08 16.17 1.80
C PHE A 179 -17.45 17.11 0.77
N LEU A 180 -18.24 18.06 0.23
CA LEU A 180 -17.73 19.05 -0.73
C LEU A 180 -16.62 19.91 -0.10
N SER A 181 -16.81 20.34 1.15
CA SER A 181 -15.79 21.10 1.89
C SER A 181 -14.49 20.30 2.05
N VAL A 182 -14.57 18.99 2.34
CA VAL A 182 -13.38 18.15 2.44
C VAL A 182 -12.74 17.96 1.07
N ALA A 183 -13.51 17.71 0.01
CA ALA A 183 -12.98 17.55 -1.34
C ALA A 183 -12.25 18.81 -1.83
N GLU A 184 -12.81 19.99 -1.55
CA GLU A 184 -12.20 21.28 -1.84
C GLU A 184 -10.88 21.46 -1.07
N GLN A 185 -10.88 21.19 0.24
CA GLN A 185 -9.66 21.21 1.06
C GLN A 185 -8.57 20.29 0.49
N LEU A 186 -8.92 19.05 0.13
CA LEU A 186 -7.99 18.08 -0.46
C LEU A 186 -7.42 18.57 -1.79
N SER A 187 -8.20 19.31 -2.59
CA SER A 187 -7.74 19.87 -3.87
C SER A 187 -6.72 21.00 -3.71
N HIS A 188 -6.65 21.62 -2.53
CA HIS A 188 -5.73 22.72 -2.24
C HIS A 188 -4.46 22.28 -1.49
N ILE A 189 -4.32 21.00 -1.13
CA ILE A 189 -3.12 20.50 -0.46
C ILE A 189 -1.93 20.59 -1.42
N GLN A 190 -0.94 21.42 -1.05
CA GLN A 190 0.34 21.47 -1.74
C GLN A 190 1.31 20.48 -1.11
N HIS A 191 1.73 19.49 -1.90
CA HIS A 191 2.78 18.56 -1.49
C HIS A 191 4.15 19.08 -1.94
N SER A 192 5.08 19.13 -0.99
CA SER A 192 6.51 19.35 -1.29
C SER A 192 7.03 18.15 -2.09
N GLN A 193 7.46 18.38 -3.33
CA GLN A 193 8.04 17.34 -4.17
C GLN A 193 9.28 16.73 -3.52
N LYS A 194 10.15 17.59 -2.96
CA LYS A 194 11.33 17.16 -2.20
C LYS A 194 10.97 16.19 -1.07
N ASP A 195 9.96 16.50 -0.26
CA ASP A 195 9.57 15.63 0.87
C ASP A 195 8.95 14.31 0.38
N THR A 196 8.25 14.34 -0.75
CA THR A 196 7.71 13.15 -1.40
C THR A 196 8.85 12.25 -1.90
N TYR A 197 9.86 12.80 -2.57
CA TYR A 197 11.06 12.07 -2.98
C TYR A 197 11.80 11.46 -1.78
N ILE A 198 11.97 12.24 -0.70
CA ILE A 198 12.58 11.75 0.54
C ILE A 198 11.79 10.57 1.11
N THR A 199 10.46 10.64 1.11
CA THR A 199 9.59 9.56 1.61
C THR A 199 9.74 8.30 0.76
N LEU A 200 9.75 8.44 -0.57
CA LEU A 200 9.91 7.31 -1.49
C LEU A 200 11.30 6.65 -1.38
N ILE A 201 12.36 7.44 -1.23
CA ILE A 201 13.71 6.93 -1.00
C ILE A 201 13.76 6.18 0.35
N LYS A 202 13.25 6.77 1.43
CA LYS A 202 13.17 6.12 2.74
C LYS A 202 12.42 4.80 2.66
N HIS A 203 11.28 4.78 1.97
CA HIS A 203 10.48 3.58 1.79
C HIS A 203 11.27 2.47 1.09
N ALA A 204 11.91 2.76 -0.04
CA ALA A 204 12.71 1.77 -0.79
C ALA A 204 13.86 1.18 0.04
N PHE A 205 14.53 2.01 0.85
CA PHE A 205 15.56 1.54 1.77
C PHE A 205 14.99 0.63 2.87
N GLN A 206 13.87 1.00 3.49
CA GLN A 206 13.27 0.22 4.57
C GLN A 206 12.66 -1.09 4.05
N SER A 207 11.95 -1.07 2.93
CA SER A 207 11.35 -2.27 2.33
C SER A 207 12.42 -3.30 1.90
N THR A 208 13.61 -2.83 1.54
CA THR A 208 14.74 -3.69 1.14
C THR A 208 15.55 -4.20 2.33
N PHE A 209 15.91 -3.32 3.28
CA PHE A 209 16.90 -3.61 4.32
C PHE A 209 16.34 -3.66 5.75
N GLY A 210 15.04 -3.43 5.92
CA GLY A 210 14.40 -3.35 7.22
C GLY A 210 15.04 -2.27 8.10
N THR A 211 15.58 -2.68 9.25
CA THR A 211 16.15 -1.79 10.26
C THR A 211 17.65 -1.49 10.06
N LYS A 212 18.29 -2.03 9.01
CA LYS A 212 19.74 -1.89 8.78
C LYS A 212 20.18 -0.42 8.66
N TYR A 213 19.37 0.41 8.01
CA TYR A 213 19.62 1.84 7.83
C TYR A 213 18.55 2.67 8.52
N PRO A 214 18.89 3.44 9.58
CA PRO A 214 17.89 4.21 10.30
C PRO A 214 17.28 5.28 9.40
N LEU A 215 15.94 5.31 9.32
CA LEU A 215 15.23 6.26 8.47
C LEU A 215 15.54 7.74 8.79
N GLN A 216 15.88 8.04 10.05
CA GLN A 216 16.30 9.38 10.47
C GLN A 216 17.65 9.78 9.88
N SER A 217 18.58 8.83 9.75
CA SER A 217 19.89 9.06 9.12
C SER A 217 19.73 9.35 7.63
N ILE A 218 18.91 8.55 6.94
CA ILE A 218 18.56 8.77 5.53
C ILE A 218 17.93 10.17 5.37
N HIS A 219 16.94 10.50 6.21
CA HIS A 219 16.26 11.79 6.15
C HIS A 219 17.22 12.97 6.33
N LYS A 220 18.11 12.92 7.33
CA LYS A 220 19.12 13.97 7.57
C LYS A 220 20.01 14.21 6.36
N VAL A 221 20.52 13.14 5.73
CA VAL A 221 21.39 13.24 4.56
C VAL A 221 20.65 13.87 3.37
N LEU A 222 19.41 13.44 3.12
CA LEU A 222 18.62 13.95 1.99
C LEU A 222 18.11 15.37 2.22
N GLN A 223 17.80 15.77 3.46
CA GLN A 223 17.32 17.12 3.75
C GLN A 223 18.37 18.20 3.48
N LEU A 224 19.66 17.89 3.64
CA LEU A 224 20.77 18.80 3.36
C LEU A 224 20.97 19.08 1.85
N LYS A 225 20.35 18.27 0.98
CA LYS A 225 20.46 18.40 -0.48
C LYS A 225 19.39 19.32 -1.04
N ASN A 226 19.66 19.93 -2.20
CA ASN A 226 18.61 20.66 -2.92
C ASN A 226 17.63 19.69 -3.61
N GLU A 227 16.50 20.22 -4.09
CA GLU A 227 15.44 19.41 -4.69
C GLU A 227 15.93 18.59 -5.90
N ASN A 228 16.66 19.22 -6.83
CA ASN A 228 17.20 18.56 -8.02
C ASN A 228 18.16 17.41 -7.68
N GLU A 229 18.94 17.54 -6.62
CA GLU A 229 19.80 16.45 -6.14
C GLU A 229 18.98 15.27 -5.59
N VAL A 230 17.94 15.56 -4.81
CA VAL A 230 17.06 14.52 -4.24
C VAL A 230 16.25 13.84 -5.35
N GLU A 231 15.77 14.58 -6.35
CA GLU A 231 15.09 14.06 -7.53
C GLU A 231 15.98 13.08 -8.31
N LYS A 232 17.27 13.40 -8.52
CA LYS A 232 18.22 12.48 -9.17
C LYS A 232 18.40 11.19 -8.39
N ILE A 233 18.52 11.28 -7.06
CA ILE A 233 18.63 10.10 -6.19
C ILE A 233 17.35 9.26 -6.29
N PHE A 234 16.18 9.89 -6.21
CA PHE A 234 14.90 9.24 -6.38
C PHE A 234 14.76 8.57 -7.75
N SER A 235 15.23 9.22 -8.82
CA SER A 235 15.23 8.67 -10.17
C SER A 235 16.07 7.40 -10.24
N SER A 236 17.27 7.41 -9.65
CA SER A 236 18.12 6.21 -9.57
C SER A 236 17.46 5.09 -8.76
N VAL A 237 16.86 5.39 -7.61
CA VAL A 237 16.11 4.39 -6.82
C VAL A 237 14.96 3.80 -7.64
N SER A 238 14.24 4.63 -8.38
CA SER A 238 13.13 4.20 -9.22
C SER A 238 13.60 3.32 -10.38
N GLU A 239 14.69 3.67 -11.05
CA GLU A 239 15.28 2.85 -12.10
C GLU A 239 15.74 1.49 -11.58
N ILE A 240 16.30 1.40 -10.37
CA ILE A 240 16.69 0.14 -9.74
C ILE A 240 15.48 -0.77 -9.50
N LEU A 241 14.40 -0.24 -8.91
CA LEU A 241 13.20 -1.04 -8.62
C LEU A 241 12.51 -1.51 -9.91
N GLU A 242 12.40 -0.63 -10.91
CA GLU A 242 11.75 -0.94 -12.18
C GLU A 242 12.58 -1.94 -13.01
N ALA A 243 13.91 -1.83 -12.99
CA ALA A 243 14.80 -2.80 -13.62
C ALA A 243 14.64 -4.19 -12.98
N ALA A 244 14.61 -4.28 -11.64
CA ALA A 244 14.38 -5.54 -10.95
C ALA A 244 12.99 -6.13 -11.24
N ALA A 245 11.95 -5.30 -11.31
CA ALA A 245 10.61 -5.77 -11.68
C ALA A 245 10.53 -6.37 -13.10
N ALA A 246 11.33 -5.84 -14.03
CA ALA A 246 11.42 -6.35 -15.40
C ALA A 246 12.24 -7.64 -15.53
N MET A 247 13.03 -8.01 -14.51
CA MET A 247 13.82 -9.25 -14.54
C MET A 247 12.94 -10.49 -14.38
N SER A 248 13.30 -11.58 -15.07
CA SER A 248 12.54 -12.83 -15.01
C SER A 248 12.72 -13.56 -13.68
N ASP A 249 13.96 -13.68 -13.20
CA ASP A 249 14.30 -14.45 -12.01
C ASP A 249 14.19 -13.61 -10.72
N PRO A 250 13.34 -14.00 -9.74
CA PRO A 250 13.13 -13.21 -8.53
C PRO A 250 14.36 -13.06 -7.62
N ILE A 251 15.20 -14.09 -7.55
CA ILE A 251 16.38 -14.08 -6.67
C ILE A 251 17.42 -13.08 -7.20
N ASN A 252 17.70 -13.12 -8.51
CA ASN A 252 18.58 -12.17 -9.17
C ASN A 252 17.98 -10.76 -9.16
N ALA A 253 16.68 -10.61 -9.37
CA ALA A 253 15.99 -9.32 -9.29
C ALA A 253 16.19 -8.66 -7.92
N ARG A 254 15.98 -9.42 -6.86
CA ARG A 254 16.14 -8.89 -5.50
C ARG A 254 17.60 -8.62 -5.15
N SER A 255 18.52 -9.48 -5.59
CA SER A 255 19.96 -9.26 -5.43
C SER A 255 20.41 -7.99 -6.14
N HIS A 256 19.85 -7.69 -7.33
CA HIS A 256 20.06 -6.44 -8.05
C HIS A 256 19.60 -5.23 -7.22
N VAL A 257 18.40 -5.26 -6.62
CA VAL A 257 17.93 -4.16 -5.76
C VAL A 257 18.88 -3.93 -4.58
N VAL A 258 19.23 -5.01 -3.86
CA VAL A 258 20.13 -4.95 -2.71
C VAL A 258 21.48 -4.35 -3.10
N GLN A 259 22.12 -4.85 -4.16
CA GLN A 259 23.45 -4.39 -4.58
C GLN A 259 23.45 -2.92 -5.00
N ASN A 260 22.47 -2.49 -5.80
CA ASN A 260 22.47 -1.13 -6.33
C ASN A 260 22.03 -0.10 -5.28
N LEU A 261 21.10 -0.44 -4.38
CA LEU A 261 20.77 0.43 -3.26
C LEU A 261 21.93 0.54 -2.27
N GLU A 262 22.72 -0.51 -2.06
CA GLU A 262 23.98 -0.43 -1.30
C GLU A 262 25.00 0.52 -1.96
N GLY A 263 25.14 0.46 -3.29
CA GLY A 263 25.98 1.40 -4.02
C GLY A 263 25.54 2.87 -3.85
N LEU A 264 24.22 3.13 -3.92
CA LEU A 264 23.67 4.45 -3.64
C LEU A 264 23.90 4.88 -2.19
N ARG A 265 23.74 3.95 -1.24
CA ARG A 265 23.98 4.16 0.18
C ARG A 265 25.40 4.64 0.45
N ASP A 266 26.39 3.97 -0.16
CA ASP A 266 27.81 4.33 -0.05
C ASP A 266 28.11 5.71 -0.66
N GLY A 267 27.56 6.00 -1.84
CA GLY A 267 27.68 7.31 -2.47
C GLY A 267 27.09 8.46 -1.63
N LEU A 268 26.00 8.19 -0.91
CA LEU A 268 25.35 9.13 -0.01
C LEU A 268 25.97 9.18 1.39
N LYS A 269 26.89 8.26 1.71
CA LYS A 269 27.52 8.11 3.03
C LYS A 269 26.50 7.98 4.16
N ILE A 270 25.41 7.26 3.92
CA ILE A 270 24.39 7.01 4.94
C ILE A 270 24.97 6.03 5.97
N PRO A 271 24.97 6.37 7.27
CA PRO A 271 25.48 5.49 8.30
C PRO A 271 24.55 4.29 8.53
N SER A 272 25.13 3.12 8.74
CA SER A 272 24.42 1.93 9.21
C SER A 272 23.93 2.11 10.66
N SER A 273 22.91 1.35 11.05
CA SER A 273 22.45 1.30 12.43
C SER A 273 23.58 0.81 13.35
N ASN A 274 23.73 1.45 14.51
CA ASN A 274 24.70 1.04 15.54
C ASN A 274 24.16 -0.07 16.46
N GLY A 275 23.01 -0.69 16.13
CA GLY A 275 22.39 -1.77 16.91
C GLY A 275 21.80 -1.34 18.26
N ARG A 276 21.76 -0.03 18.56
CA ARG A 276 21.09 0.50 19.76
C ARG A 276 19.57 0.43 19.56
N LYS A 277 18.82 0.11 20.62
CA LYS A 277 17.33 0.03 20.57
C LYS A 277 16.64 1.30 20.06
N SER A 278 17.28 2.46 20.20
CA SER A 278 16.78 3.76 19.71
C SER A 278 17.15 4.06 18.25
N ASP A 279 17.94 3.23 17.59
CA ASP A 279 18.66 3.53 16.34
C ASP A 279 18.20 2.61 15.18
N GLY A 280 16.96 2.13 15.20
CA GLY A 280 16.47 1.25 14.14
C GLY A 280 15.18 0.50 14.47
N MET A 281 14.09 1.21 14.73
CA MET A 281 12.75 0.61 14.60
C MET A 281 12.23 0.88 13.19
N LEU A 282 11.50 -0.10 12.64
CA LEU A 282 10.69 0.11 11.46
C LEU A 282 9.73 1.27 11.73
N GLN A 283 9.42 2.04 10.70
CA GLN A 283 8.42 3.11 10.77
C GLN A 283 7.38 2.87 9.70
N THR A 284 6.13 2.99 10.09
CA THR A 284 5.03 3.05 9.15
C THR A 284 5.08 4.39 8.42
N LEU A 285 5.50 4.38 7.16
CA LEU A 285 5.47 5.57 6.31
C LEU A 285 4.05 5.70 5.74
N PRO A 286 3.29 6.75 6.09
CA PRO A 286 1.93 6.89 5.59
C PRO A 286 1.94 7.11 4.08
N LEU A 287 0.92 6.60 3.41
CA LEU A 287 0.62 7.00 2.03
C LEU A 287 0.34 8.51 2.02
N PRO A 288 1.03 9.30 1.18
CA PRO A 288 0.68 10.69 0.97
C PRO A 288 -0.76 10.80 0.47
N THR A 289 -1.44 11.87 0.86
CA THR A 289 -2.77 12.18 0.31
C THR A 289 -2.69 12.29 -1.20
N ALA A 290 -3.51 11.53 -1.92
CA ALA A 290 -3.52 11.56 -3.38
C ALA A 290 -3.81 12.97 -3.89
N LYS A 291 -3.07 13.41 -4.92
CA LYS A 291 -3.25 14.73 -5.49
C LYS A 291 -4.62 14.81 -6.16
N SER A 292 -5.51 15.54 -5.52
CA SER A 292 -6.90 15.68 -5.94
C SER A 292 -7.10 16.99 -6.67
N TYR A 293 -8.02 17.01 -7.62
CA TYR A 293 -8.44 18.23 -8.31
C TYR A 293 -9.94 18.31 -8.26
N MET A 294 -10.47 19.50 -7.98
CA MET A 294 -11.89 19.78 -8.00
C MET A 294 -12.16 20.88 -9.03
N PHE A 295 -13.13 20.64 -9.90
CA PHE A 295 -13.54 21.58 -10.94
C PHE A 295 -15.04 21.77 -10.87
N HIS A 296 -15.49 23.02 -10.81
CA HIS A 296 -16.90 23.36 -10.94
C HIS A 296 -17.24 23.51 -12.42
N TRP A 297 -18.07 22.61 -12.92
CA TRP A 297 -18.58 22.65 -14.29
C TRP A 297 -19.81 23.56 -14.34
N GLU A 298 -19.61 24.86 -14.52
CA GLU A 298 -20.70 25.84 -14.55
C GLU A 298 -21.28 26.08 -15.97
N LYS A 299 -20.61 25.59 -17.03
CA LYS A 299 -21.03 25.81 -18.44
C LYS A 299 -20.72 24.62 -19.36
N ASP A 300 -21.68 24.21 -20.17
CA ASP A 300 -21.57 23.22 -21.26
C ASP A 300 -20.83 23.77 -22.49
N ASN A 301 -19.62 24.28 -22.32
CA ASN A 301 -18.83 24.75 -23.46
C ASN A 301 -17.63 23.84 -23.67
N PHE A 302 -17.78 22.91 -24.63
CA PHE A 302 -16.71 22.09 -25.22
C PHE A 302 -15.94 22.83 -26.33
N ASP A 303 -15.88 24.17 -26.27
CA ASP A 303 -15.10 24.93 -27.25
C ASP A 303 -13.64 25.05 -26.76
N VAL A 304 -12.79 24.18 -27.31
CA VAL A 304 -11.32 24.26 -27.30
C VAL A 304 -10.87 25.07 -28.52
#